data_AF-A0A6L5F0A4-F1
#
_entry.id   AF-A0A6L5F0A4-F1
#
_cell.length_a   1.000
_cell.length_b   1.000
_cell.length_c   1.000
_cell.angle_alpha   90.00
_cell.angle_beta   90.00
_cell.angle_gamma   90.00
#
_symmetry.space_group_name_H-M   'P 1'
#
loop_
_entity.id
_entity.type
_entity.pdbx_description
1 polymer ?
#
loop_
_entity_poly.entity_id
_entity_poly.type
_entity_poly.pdbx_seq_one_letter_code
_entity_poly.pdbx_strand_id
1 'polypeptide(L)'
;MILLLSALLDVLARDVASEPTEQGEGDDAVSVLFPPLMRALRRRFPDLAPASLPMLAGVLTAALTEQDAVAWRDGFGPPGQPELAGLTCLLWLVRDFFDAATSAGQADQLIAEVFDADELLRR
;
A
#
# COMPACT_ATOMS: atom_id res chain seq x y z
N MET A 1 1.92 -0.99 -10.26
CA MET A 1 2.39 -0.31 -9.02
C MET A 1 1.25 -0.13 -8.03
N ILE A 2 0.21 0.67 -8.34
CA ILE A 2 -0.93 0.86 -7.43
C ILE A 2 -1.61 -0.48 -7.08
N LEU A 3 -1.80 -1.37 -8.06
CA LEU A 3 -2.32 -2.74 -7.80
C LEU A 3 -1.48 -3.54 -6.79
N LEU A 4 -0.15 -3.47 -6.89
CA LEU A 4 0.75 -4.19 -5.97
C LEU A 4 0.74 -3.58 -4.58
N LEU A 5 0.65 -2.25 -4.52
CA LEU A 5 0.47 -1.53 -3.27
C LEU A 5 -0.83 -1.95 -2.58
N SER A 6 -1.94 -1.98 -3.31
CA SER A 6 -3.24 -2.46 -2.80
C SER A 6 -3.16 -3.89 -2.30
N ALA A 7 -2.62 -4.82 -3.10
CA ALA A 7 -2.54 -6.22 -2.71
C ALA A 7 -1.74 -6.46 -1.41
N LEU A 8 -0.60 -5.78 -1.25
CA LEU A 8 0.21 -5.90 -0.02
C LEU A 8 -0.50 -5.26 1.19
N LEU A 9 -1.18 -4.13 0.99
CA LEU A 9 -1.94 -3.48 2.06
C LEU A 9 -3.15 -4.30 2.48
N ASP A 10 -3.83 -4.97 1.55
CA ASP A 10 -4.98 -5.81 1.85
C ASP A 10 -4.58 -6.98 2.77
N VAL A 11 -3.42 -7.61 2.51
CA VAL A 11 -2.94 -8.69 3.38
C VAL A 11 -2.55 -8.13 4.76
N LEU A 12 -1.84 -7.00 4.81
CA LEU A 12 -1.52 -6.34 6.08
C LEU A 12 -2.76 -5.95 6.89
N ALA A 13 -3.77 -5.40 6.22
CA ALA A 13 -5.01 -4.97 6.85
C ALA A 13 -5.78 -6.16 7.43
N ARG A 14 -5.80 -7.30 6.74
CA ARG A 14 -6.41 -8.54 7.25
C ARG A 14 -5.70 -9.09 8.47
N ASP A 15 -4.36 -9.04 8.48
CA ASP A 15 -3.59 -9.47 9.65
C ASP A 15 -3.88 -8.57 10.85
N VAL A 16 -3.88 -7.24 10.67
CA VAL A 16 -4.25 -6.27 11.71
C VAL A 16 -5.66 -6.49 12.22
N ALA A 17 -6.63 -6.73 11.32
CA ALA A 17 -8.02 -6.98 11.70
C ALA A 17 -8.24 -8.34 12.40
N SER A 18 -7.31 -9.28 12.27
CA SER A 18 -7.39 -10.62 12.86
C SER A 18 -6.85 -10.68 14.29
N GLU A 19 -6.16 -9.65 14.77
CA GLU A 19 -5.71 -9.57 16.17
C GLU A 19 -6.87 -9.11 17.07
N PRO A 20 -7.37 -9.94 18.01
CA PRO A 20 -8.41 -9.51 18.94
C PRO A 20 -7.80 -8.55 19.96
N THR A 21 -8.01 -7.25 19.79
CA THR A 21 -7.62 -6.25 20.78
C THR A 21 -8.58 -6.30 21.98
N GLU A 22 -8.02 -6.47 23.19
CA GLU A 22 -8.78 -6.45 24.46
C GLU A 22 -9.33 -5.05 24.85
N GLN A 23 -9.17 -4.05 23.98
CA GLN A 23 -9.69 -2.70 24.16
C GLN A 23 -10.63 -2.39 22.99
N GLY A 24 -11.89 -2.12 23.32
CA GLY A 24 -12.97 -1.91 22.37
C GLY A 24 -12.70 -0.79 21.36
N GLU A 25 -13.42 -0.91 20.25
CA GLU A 25 -13.26 -0.18 18.98
C GLU A 25 -12.07 -0.72 18.17
N GLY A 26 -12.36 -1.69 17.31
CA GLY A 26 -11.37 -2.28 16.40
C GLY A 26 -10.67 -1.18 15.63
N ASP A 27 -9.35 -1.10 15.81
CA ASP A 27 -8.52 -0.07 15.18
C ASP A 27 -8.55 -0.34 13.67
N ASP A 28 -9.27 0.50 12.93
CA ASP A 28 -9.47 0.29 11.50
C ASP A 28 -8.12 0.35 10.78
N ALA A 29 -7.93 -0.43 9.71
CA ALA A 29 -6.65 -0.53 8.99
C ALA A 29 -6.10 0.83 8.55
N VAL A 30 -6.96 1.80 8.24
CA VAL A 30 -6.57 3.21 8.00
C VAL A 30 -5.93 3.79 9.25
N SER A 31 -6.59 3.73 10.40
CA SER A 31 -6.09 4.27 11.67
C SER A 31 -4.76 3.65 12.10
N VAL A 32 -4.58 2.35 11.87
CA VAL A 32 -3.35 1.61 12.23
C VAL A 32 -2.21 1.84 11.23
N LEU A 33 -2.46 1.69 9.92
CA LEU A 33 -1.41 1.63 8.90
C LEU A 33 -1.11 2.99 8.27
N PHE A 34 -2.11 3.87 8.10
CA PHE A 34 -1.90 5.14 7.39
C PHE A 34 -0.92 6.07 8.12
N PRO A 35 -1.07 6.39 9.42
CA PRO A 35 -0.15 7.30 10.10
C PRO A 35 1.32 6.84 10.09
N PRO A 36 1.67 5.57 10.43
CA PRO A 36 3.05 5.13 10.40
C PRO A 36 3.63 5.08 8.99
N LEU A 37 2.87 4.67 7.97
CA LEU A 37 3.34 4.65 6.58
C LEU A 37 3.65 6.06 6.06
N MET A 38 2.77 7.03 6.29
CA MET A 38 3.01 8.42 5.89
C MET A 38 4.20 9.04 6.62
N ARG A 39 4.39 8.70 7.90
CA ARG A 39 5.54 9.15 8.69
C ARG A 39 6.85 8.52 8.18
N ALA A 40 6.83 7.23 7.84
CA ALA A 40 7.96 6.52 7.28
C ALA A 40 8.33 7.05 5.88
N LEU A 41 7.34 7.35 5.04
CA LEU A 41 7.52 7.95 3.72
C LEU A 41 8.28 9.26 3.80
N ARG A 42 7.80 10.19 4.63
CA ARG A 42 8.44 11.49 4.82
C ARG A 42 9.84 11.39 5.43
N ARG A 43 10.06 10.43 6.32
CA ARG A 43 11.35 10.24 6.99
C ARG A 43 12.40 9.61 6.06
N ARG A 44 12.01 8.61 5.28
CA ARG A 44 12.93 7.82 4.45
C ARG A 44 13.18 8.46 3.09
N PHE A 45 12.25 9.30 2.62
CA PHE A 45 12.33 10.00 1.34
C PHE A 45 12.06 11.50 1.54
N PRO A 46 12.99 12.24 2.14
CA PRO A 46 12.79 13.67 2.46
C PRO A 46 12.68 14.55 1.20
N ASP A 47 13.25 14.11 0.07
CA ASP A 47 13.26 14.84 -1.20
C ASP A 47 12.00 14.62 -2.04
N LEU A 48 11.05 13.82 -1.54
CA LEU A 48 9.80 13.55 -2.23
C LEU A 48 8.99 14.84 -2.36
N ALA A 49 8.55 15.14 -3.59
CA ALA A 49 7.86 16.38 -3.88
C ALA A 49 6.64 16.56 -2.96
N PRO A 50 6.56 17.65 -2.16
CA PRO A 50 5.45 17.85 -1.23
C PRO A 50 4.08 17.86 -1.92
N ALA A 51 4.03 18.32 -3.18
CA ALA A 51 2.83 18.33 -4.01
C ALA A 51 2.29 16.94 -4.33
N SER A 52 3.11 15.87 -4.24
CA SER A 52 2.68 14.50 -4.47
C SER A 52 2.02 13.87 -3.24
N LEU A 53 2.30 14.37 -2.03
CA LEU A 53 1.82 13.77 -0.77
C LEU A 53 0.29 13.61 -0.69
N PRO A 54 -0.54 14.58 -1.12
CA PRO A 54 -1.99 14.40 -1.10
C PRO A 54 -2.45 13.24 -1.99
N MET A 55 -1.81 13.04 -3.15
CA MET A 55 -2.17 11.95 -4.05
C MET A 55 -1.76 10.59 -3.48
N LEU A 56 -0.55 10.50 -2.90
CA LEU A 56 -0.10 9.27 -2.24
C LEU A 56 -0.97 8.89 -1.05
N ALA A 57 -1.36 9.89 -0.24
CA ALA A 57 -2.29 9.70 0.86
C ALA A 57 -3.65 9.19 0.36
N GLY A 58 -4.21 9.79 -0.69
CA GLY A 58 -5.49 9.36 -1.24
C GLY A 58 -5.46 7.94 -1.80
N VAL A 59 -4.41 7.56 -2.54
CA VAL A 59 -4.21 6.18 -3.00
C VAL A 59 -4.12 5.21 -1.83
N LEU A 60 -3.38 5.56 -0.77
CA LEU A 60 -3.23 4.74 0.42
C LEU A 60 -4.56 4.56 1.15
N THR A 61 -5.33 5.63 1.33
CA THR A 61 -6.67 5.57 1.94
C THR A 61 -7.64 4.76 1.09
N ALA A 62 -7.65 4.93 -0.22
CA ALA A 62 -8.50 4.14 -1.11
C ALA A 62 -8.19 2.65 -0.97
N ALA A 63 -6.92 2.27 -0.99
CA ALA A 63 -6.50 0.88 -0.79
C ALA A 63 -6.92 0.33 0.59
N LEU A 64 -6.65 1.07 1.68
CA LEU A 64 -6.98 0.64 3.04
C LEU A 64 -8.49 0.59 3.36
N THR A 65 -9.32 1.26 2.55
CA THR A 65 -10.79 1.26 2.69
C THR A 65 -11.48 0.34 1.68
N GLU A 66 -10.74 -0.61 1.10
CA GLU A 66 -11.23 -1.58 0.11
C GLU A 66 -11.86 -0.93 -1.14
N GLN A 67 -11.52 0.34 -1.42
CA GLN A 67 -11.88 0.99 -2.67
C GLN A 67 -10.88 0.60 -3.76
N ASP A 68 -11.34 0.58 -5.02
CA ASP A 68 -10.43 0.42 -6.16
C ASP A 68 -9.53 1.65 -6.26
N ALA A 69 -8.31 1.52 -5.73
CA ALA A 69 -7.32 2.60 -5.69
C ALA A 69 -6.83 2.99 -7.09
N VAL A 70 -6.90 2.09 -8.08
CA VAL A 70 -6.58 2.40 -9.47
C VAL A 70 -7.68 3.26 -10.07
N ALA A 71 -8.94 2.81 -9.96
CA ALA A 71 -10.08 3.59 -10.45
C ALA A 71 -10.20 4.95 -9.76
N TRP A 72 -9.97 4.99 -8.44
CA TRP A 72 -9.92 6.24 -7.67
C TRP A 72 -8.83 7.17 -8.22
N ARG A 73 -7.63 6.64 -8.47
CA ARG A 73 -6.53 7.44 -8.99
C ARG A 73 -6.80 7.92 -10.40
N ASP A 74 -7.32 7.08 -11.29
CA ASP A 74 -7.55 7.41 -12.70
C ASP A 74 -8.51 8.62 -12.87
N GLY A 75 -9.35 8.91 -11.87
CA GLY A 75 -10.20 10.10 -11.82
C GLY A 75 -9.45 11.45 -11.85
N PHE A 76 -8.13 11.47 -11.63
CA PHE A 76 -7.30 12.69 -11.62
C PHE A 76 -6.40 12.83 -12.86
N GLY A 77 -6.59 11.99 -13.89
CA GLY A 77 -5.81 12.00 -15.13
C GLY A 77 -4.42 11.36 -14.99
N PRO A 78 -3.58 11.38 -16.03
CA PRO A 78 -2.29 10.67 -16.01
C PRO A 78 -1.36 11.16 -14.89
N PRO A 79 -0.70 10.26 -14.14
CA PRO A 79 0.25 10.65 -13.09
C PRO A 79 1.50 11.29 -13.67
N GLY A 80 1.93 12.40 -13.05
CA GLY A 80 3.21 13.05 -13.36
C GLY A 80 4.39 12.28 -12.77
N GLN A 81 5.60 12.59 -13.26
CA GLN A 81 6.84 11.94 -12.79
C GLN A 81 7.06 12.00 -11.26
N PRO A 82 6.84 13.14 -10.57
CA PRO A 82 7.04 13.20 -9.12
C PRO A 82 6.11 12.26 -8.35
N GLU A 83 4.89 12.09 -8.87
CA GLU A 83 3.90 11.21 -8.27
C GLU A 83 4.24 9.73 -8.49
N LEU A 84 4.67 9.36 -9.71
CA LEU A 84 5.14 8.01 -10.00
C LEU A 84 6.32 7.61 -9.11
N ALA A 85 7.28 8.53 -8.91
CA ALA A 85 8.38 8.34 -7.98
C ALA A 85 7.88 8.13 -6.54
N GLY A 86 6.91 8.95 -6.10
CA GLY A 86 6.35 8.83 -4.77
C GLY A 86 5.56 7.54 -4.52
N LEU A 87 4.79 7.08 -5.50
CA LEU A 87 4.10 5.79 -5.46
C LEU A 87 5.10 4.63 -5.43
N THR A 88 6.24 4.77 -6.10
CA THR A 88 7.32 3.79 -6.07
C THR A 88 7.94 3.72 -4.67
N CYS A 89 8.26 4.87 -4.06
CA CYS A 89 8.73 4.94 -2.69
C CYS A 89 7.75 4.32 -1.69
N LEU A 90 6.45 4.58 -1.87
CA LEU A 90 5.40 4.02 -1.03
C LEU A 90 5.31 2.50 -1.18
N LEU A 91 5.41 1.95 -2.39
CA LEU A 91 5.45 0.51 -2.63
C LEU A 91 6.62 -0.15 -1.90
N TRP A 92 7.82 0.44 -1.96
CA TRP A 92 8.99 -0.07 -1.26
C TRP A 92 8.79 -0.11 0.26
N LEU A 93 8.17 0.92 0.83
CA LEU A 93 7.87 0.95 2.26
C LEU A 93 6.86 -0.11 2.68
N VAL A 94 5.79 -0.27 1.90
CA VAL A 94 4.77 -1.29 2.18
C VAL A 94 5.35 -2.69 2.04
N ARG A 95 6.21 -2.93 1.03
CA ARG A 95 6.96 -4.18 0.89
C ARG A 95 7.84 -4.46 2.12
N ASP A 96 8.65 -3.49 2.54
CA ASP A 96 9.52 -3.62 3.72
C ASP A 96 8.69 -3.90 4.99
N PHE A 97 7.53 -3.26 5.13
CA PHE A 97 6.63 -3.46 6.27
C PHE A 97 6.00 -4.86 6.25
N PHE A 98 5.56 -5.32 5.08
CA PHE A 98 5.03 -6.67 4.88
C PHE A 98 6.05 -7.75 5.22
N ASP A 99 7.27 -7.64 4.71
CA ASP A 99 8.35 -8.58 5.01
C ASP A 99 8.74 -8.58 6.49
N ALA A 100 8.65 -7.41 7.16
CA ALA A 100 8.92 -7.30 8.59
C ALA A 100 7.81 -7.92 9.46
N ALA A 101 6.55 -7.84 9.02
CA ALA A 101 5.41 -8.44 9.70
C ALA A 101 5.32 -9.96 9.48
N THR A 102 5.82 -10.44 8.35
CA THR A 102 5.78 -11.86 7.96
C THR A 102 7.17 -12.48 8.04
N SER A 103 7.88 -12.57 6.91
CA SER A 103 9.28 -12.98 6.82
C SER A 103 9.96 -12.32 5.63
N ALA A 104 11.29 -12.20 5.69
CA ALA A 104 12.06 -11.57 4.62
C ALA A 104 11.83 -12.27 3.26
N GLY A 105 11.44 -11.50 2.24
CA GLY A 105 11.17 -12.01 0.89
C GLY A 105 9.75 -12.55 0.68
N GLN A 106 8.86 -12.51 1.69
CA GLN A 106 7.48 -12.97 1.54
C GLN A 106 6.68 -12.10 0.56
N ALA A 107 6.96 -10.79 0.52
CA ALA A 107 6.33 -9.88 -0.43
C ALA A 107 6.66 -10.28 -1.88
N ASP A 108 7.91 -10.66 -2.15
CA ASP A 108 8.33 -11.07 -3.49
C ASP A 108 7.65 -12.38 -3.92
N GLN A 109 7.45 -13.32 -2.99
CA GLN A 109 6.71 -14.55 -3.25
C GLN A 109 5.25 -14.27 -3.58
N LEU A 110 4.58 -13.42 -2.78
CA LEU A 110 3.20 -13.03 -3.03
C LEU A 110 3.05 -12.34 -4.39
N ILE A 111 4.00 -11.47 -4.73
CA ILE A 111 4.02 -10.80 -6.04
C ILE A 111 4.15 -11.84 -7.17
N ALA A 112 5.06 -12.81 -7.04
CA ALA A 112 5.21 -13.88 -8.02
C ALA A 112 3.92 -14.71 -8.17
N GLU A 113 3.27 -15.08 -7.07
CA GLU A 113 1.99 -15.82 -7.09
C GLU A 113 0.88 -15.04 -7.81
N VAL A 114 0.75 -13.74 -7.53
CA VAL A 114 -0.25 -12.88 -8.18
C VAL A 114 -0.01 -12.79 -9.69
N PHE A 115 1.24 -12.66 -10.12
CA PHE A 115 1.58 -12.55 -11.54
C PHE A 115 1.57 -13.89 -12.28
N ASP A 116 1.97 -14.99 -11.64
CA ASP A 116 1.89 -16.33 -12.20
C ASP A 116 0.43 -16.80 -12.34
N ALA A 117 -0.44 -16.44 -11.39
CA ALA A 117 -1.87 -16.69 -11.47
C ALA A 117 -2.53 -15.92 -12.64
N ASP A 118 -2.10 -14.69 -12.91
CA ASP A 118 -2.60 -13.88 -14.02
C ASP A 118 -2.10 -14.42 -15.39
N GLU A 119 -0.93 -15.06 -15.43
CA GLU A 119 -0.45 -15.76 -16.64
C GLU A 119 -1.23 -17.06 -16.92
N LEU A 120 -1.68 -17.76 -15.88
CA LEU A 120 -2.56 -18.93 -15.97
C LEU A 120 -3.98 -18.61 -16.43
N LEU A 121 -4.51 -17.42 -16.10
CA LEU A 121 -5.85 -16.98 -16.51
C LEU A 121 -5.91 -16.42 -17.94
N ARG A 122 -4.76 -16.18 -18.58
CA ARG A 122 -4.65 -15.67 -19.96
C ARG A 122 -4.32 -16.76 -21.00
N ARG A 123 -4.25 -18.03 -20.61
CA ARG A 123 -4.11 -19.20 -21.51
C ARG A 123 -5.43 -19.93 -21.69
#